data_AF-A0AAN8CVY7-F1
#
_entry.id   AF-A0AAN8CVY7-F1
#
_cell.length_a   1.000
_cell.length_b   1.000
_cell.length_c   1.000
_cell.angle_alpha   90.00
_cell.angle_beta   90.00
_cell.angle_gamma   90.00
#
_symmetry.space_group_name_H-M   'P 1'
#
loop_
_entity.id
_entity.type
_entity.pdbx_description
1 polymer ?
#
loop_
_entity_poly.entity_id
_entity_poly.type
_entity_poly.pdbx_seq_one_letter_code
_entity_poly.pdbx_strand_id
1 'polypeptide(L)'
;MCFVDLEKAYDRVPRELLWEVLREYGVRGSLLRAIQSLYSQSECCVRVLGSKSDPFPVRVGLRQGCALSPILFVIYMDRISRRSRGGGGLQFGGLRIAPLLFADDVVPMASSVCDLQHSLDRFATECEAAGMRISTSKSEAMVLSRKPMDCPLQVGNESLHQVKEFKYLGVLFSSEGSMEREMGRRIGGAVLQSLYRTVVTKRELSQKAKLSVYRAIFVPTLTYGHEGWVMTERM
;
A
#
# COMPACT_ATOMS: atom_id res chain seq x y z
N MET A 1 5.96 -6.71 12.84
CA MET A 1 5.75 -6.11 11.51
C MET A 1 5.46 -4.64 11.72
N CYS A 2 5.81 -3.79 10.77
CA CYS A 2 5.41 -2.38 10.78
C CYS A 2 4.77 -2.07 9.43
N PHE A 3 3.59 -1.46 9.45
CA PHE A 3 2.88 -1.00 8.27
C PHE A 3 3.20 0.48 8.11
N VAL A 4 3.94 0.81 7.06
CA VAL A 4 4.43 2.16 6.80
C VAL A 4 3.55 2.82 5.74
N ASP A 5 3.02 3.99 6.07
CA ASP A 5 2.29 4.87 5.15
C ASP A 5 3.19 6.04 4.74
N LEU A 6 3.20 6.38 3.45
CA LEU A 6 3.96 7.52 2.93
C LEU A 6 3.03 8.72 2.69
N GLU A 7 3.39 9.88 3.21
CA GLU A 7 2.59 11.10 3.05
C GLU A 7 2.54 11.51 1.58
N LYS A 8 1.35 11.46 0.94
CA LYS A 8 1.15 11.96 -0.43
C LYS A 8 2.20 11.42 -1.41
N ALA A 9 2.45 10.11 -1.38
CA ALA A 9 3.61 9.49 -2.01
C ALA A 9 3.84 9.91 -3.46
N TYR A 10 2.78 9.91 -4.30
CA TYR A 10 2.88 10.35 -5.69
C TYR A 10 3.25 11.83 -5.83
N ASP A 11 2.67 12.68 -5.00
CA ASP A 11 2.82 14.14 -5.10
C ASP A 11 4.19 14.61 -4.58
N ARG A 12 4.88 13.77 -3.79
CA ARG A 12 6.19 14.09 -3.20
C ARG A 12 7.38 13.77 -4.09
N VAL A 13 7.25 12.87 -5.06
CA VAL A 13 8.39 12.40 -5.88
C VAL A 13 9.16 13.57 -6.51
N PRO A 14 10.41 13.83 -6.11
CA PRO A 14 11.23 14.85 -6.74
C PRO A 14 11.62 14.43 -8.15
N ARG A 15 11.22 15.22 -9.16
CA ARG A 15 11.40 14.84 -10.58
C ARG A 15 12.86 14.71 -10.97
N GLU A 16 13.74 15.58 -10.47
CA GLU A 16 15.17 15.50 -10.76
C GLU A 16 15.79 14.20 -10.25
N LEU A 17 15.46 13.80 -9.01
CA LEU A 17 15.88 12.50 -8.47
C LEU A 17 15.29 11.34 -9.27
N LEU A 18 14.02 11.43 -9.68
CA LEU A 18 13.42 10.41 -10.55
C LEU A 18 14.20 10.25 -11.86
N TRP A 19 14.65 11.35 -12.49
CA TRP A 19 15.46 11.28 -13.70
C TRP A 19 16.81 10.61 -13.45
N GLU A 20 17.43 10.86 -12.31
CA GLU A 20 18.66 10.18 -11.88
C GLU A 20 18.43 8.68 -11.68
N VAL A 21 17.35 8.30 -10.99
CA VAL A 21 16.98 6.90 -10.80
C VAL A 21 16.75 6.21 -12.14
N LEU A 22 16.00 6.83 -13.06
CA LEU A 22 15.80 6.27 -14.40
C LEU A 22 17.13 6.06 -15.14
N ARG A 23 18.08 7.00 -15.04
CA ARG A 23 19.42 6.86 -15.64
C ARG A 23 20.24 5.74 -15.00
N GLU A 24 20.09 5.52 -13.71
CA GLU A 24 20.72 4.41 -12.98
C GLU A 24 20.18 3.06 -13.47
N TYR A 25 18.88 2.97 -13.74
CA TYR A 25 18.22 1.79 -14.29
C TYR A 25 18.40 1.64 -15.81
N GLY A 26 19.26 2.46 -16.42
CA GLY A 26 19.64 2.36 -17.84
C GLY A 26 18.71 3.09 -18.82
N VAL A 27 17.68 3.80 -18.34
CA VAL A 27 16.78 4.59 -19.20
C VAL A 27 17.49 5.89 -19.61
N ARG A 28 17.86 5.99 -20.89
CA ARG A 28 18.65 7.12 -21.43
C ARG A 28 18.13 7.54 -22.81
N GLY A 29 18.76 8.59 -23.37
CA GLY A 29 18.54 9.01 -24.75
C GLY A 29 17.13 9.55 -25.00
N SER A 30 16.54 9.15 -26.13
CA SER A 30 15.23 9.62 -26.59
C SER A 30 14.11 9.25 -25.63
N LEU A 31 14.14 8.04 -25.06
CA LEU A 31 13.11 7.59 -24.12
C LEU A 31 13.08 8.46 -22.86
N LEU A 32 14.23 8.73 -22.24
CA LEU A 32 14.30 9.60 -21.07
C LEU A 32 13.77 11.01 -21.39
N ARG A 33 14.16 11.58 -22.55
CA ARG A 33 13.66 12.90 -22.98
C ARG A 33 12.16 12.90 -23.20
N ALA A 34 11.60 11.84 -23.79
CA ALA A 34 10.16 11.70 -23.98
C ALA A 34 9.43 11.67 -22.63
N ILE A 35 9.93 10.88 -21.66
CA ILE A 35 9.36 10.84 -20.31
C ILE A 35 9.44 12.23 -19.65
N GLN A 36 10.60 12.89 -19.70
CA GLN A 36 10.77 14.23 -19.13
C GLN A 36 9.82 15.26 -19.75
N SER A 37 9.58 15.18 -21.07
CA SER A 37 8.64 16.07 -21.76
C SER A 37 7.19 15.92 -21.27
N LEU A 38 6.80 14.73 -20.79
CA LEU A 38 5.49 14.53 -20.17
C LEU A 38 5.35 15.29 -18.85
N TYR A 39 6.44 15.71 -18.22
CA TYR A 39 6.41 16.43 -16.94
C TYR A 39 6.91 17.88 -17.06
N SER A 40 7.51 18.28 -18.19
CA SER A 40 7.95 19.66 -18.43
C SER A 40 6.75 20.62 -18.44
N GLN A 41 6.90 21.78 -17.79
CA GLN A 41 5.90 22.85 -17.78
C GLN A 41 4.48 22.37 -17.41
N SER A 42 4.39 21.39 -16.51
CA SER A 42 3.09 20.89 -16.04
C SER A 42 2.37 21.95 -15.21
N GLU A 43 1.09 22.16 -15.49
CA GLU A 43 0.20 23.03 -14.70
C GLU A 43 -1.05 22.25 -14.26
N CYS A 44 -1.62 22.66 -13.13
CA CYS A 44 -2.90 22.17 -12.62
C CYS A 44 -3.84 23.34 -12.35
N CYS A 45 -5.15 23.04 -12.28
CA CYS A 45 -6.15 23.95 -11.76
C CYS A 45 -7.16 23.16 -10.91
N VAL A 46 -7.81 23.84 -9.96
CA VAL A 46 -8.87 23.24 -9.15
C VAL A 46 -10.20 23.48 -9.85
N ARG A 47 -11.02 22.44 -10.00
CA ARG A 47 -12.37 22.55 -10.58
C ARG A 47 -13.43 22.30 -9.52
N VAL A 48 -14.28 23.29 -9.26
CA VAL A 48 -15.41 23.22 -8.32
C VAL A 48 -16.68 23.66 -9.03
N LEU A 49 -17.71 22.80 -9.04
CA LEU A 49 -19.02 23.10 -9.63
C LEU A 49 -18.96 23.69 -11.05
N GLY A 50 -18.05 23.17 -11.89
CA GLY A 50 -17.85 23.63 -13.26
C GLY A 50 -16.93 24.85 -13.42
N SER A 51 -16.65 25.59 -12.34
CA SER A 51 -15.68 26.69 -12.34
C SER A 51 -14.27 26.17 -12.15
N LYS A 52 -13.28 26.80 -12.80
CA LYS A 52 -11.85 26.49 -12.67
C LYS A 52 -11.11 27.63 -11.98
N SER A 53 -10.14 27.29 -11.13
CA SER A 53 -9.15 28.26 -10.65
C SER A 53 -8.22 28.69 -11.77
N ASP A 54 -7.44 29.74 -11.52
CA ASP A 54 -6.27 30.03 -12.33
C ASP A 54 -5.30 28.83 -12.36
N PRO A 55 -4.60 28.60 -13.49
CA PRO A 55 -3.57 27.57 -13.56
C PRO A 55 -2.40 27.88 -12.63
N PHE A 56 -1.84 26.85 -12.02
CA PHE A 56 -0.62 26.94 -11.22
C PHE A 56 0.37 25.84 -11.62
N PRO A 57 1.69 26.11 -11.58
CA PRO A 57 2.70 25.16 -12.00
C PRO A 57 2.84 24.01 -11.00
N VAL A 58 3.01 22.79 -11.51
CA VAL A 58 3.29 21.58 -10.73
C VAL A 58 4.71 21.11 -11.06
N ARG A 59 5.62 21.30 -10.11
CA ARG A 59 7.07 21.03 -10.28
C ARG A 59 7.54 19.73 -9.62
N VAL A 60 6.77 19.20 -8.68
CA VAL A 60 7.06 17.97 -7.94
C VAL A 60 5.96 16.95 -8.19
N GLY A 61 6.28 15.69 -7.96
CA GLY A 61 5.33 14.60 -8.00
C GLY A 61 5.00 14.09 -9.40
N LEU A 62 4.33 12.94 -9.37
CA LEU A 62 3.82 12.20 -10.51
C LEU A 62 2.36 12.59 -10.80
N ARG A 63 1.96 12.55 -12.06
CA ARG A 63 0.59 12.91 -12.48
C ARG A 63 -0.36 11.76 -12.16
N GLN A 64 -1.29 11.96 -11.24
CA GLN A 64 -2.34 10.97 -10.96
C GLN A 64 -3.23 10.77 -12.20
N GLY A 65 -3.58 9.52 -12.50
CA GLY A 65 -4.33 9.15 -13.71
C GLY A 65 -3.49 9.03 -14.99
N CYS A 66 -2.21 9.40 -14.97
CA CYS A 66 -1.31 9.12 -16.09
C CYS A 66 -0.91 7.64 -16.10
N ALA A 67 -1.01 6.98 -17.26
CA ALA A 67 -0.69 5.57 -17.42
C ALA A 67 0.79 5.23 -17.10
N LEU A 68 1.70 6.20 -17.23
CA LEU A 68 3.12 6.00 -16.96
C LEU A 68 3.50 6.23 -15.48
N SER A 69 2.73 7.04 -14.75
CA SER A 69 3.05 7.36 -13.35
C SER A 69 3.19 6.12 -12.45
N PRO A 70 2.35 5.07 -12.55
CA PRO A 70 2.49 3.87 -11.73
C PRO A 70 3.85 3.18 -11.88
N ILE A 71 4.33 2.98 -13.12
CA ILE A 71 5.61 2.29 -13.32
C ILE A 71 6.79 3.17 -12.89
N LEU A 72 6.71 4.49 -13.09
CA LEU A 72 7.73 5.43 -12.58
C LEU A 72 7.80 5.39 -11.07
N PHE A 73 6.64 5.35 -10.40
CA PHE A 73 6.57 5.25 -8.95
C PHE A 73 7.17 3.93 -8.44
N VAL A 74 6.84 2.80 -9.09
CA VAL A 74 7.42 1.49 -8.74
C VAL A 74 8.93 1.47 -8.89
N ILE A 75 9.48 2.03 -9.98
CA ILE A 75 10.94 2.13 -10.17
C ILE A 75 11.57 3.00 -9.07
N TYR A 76 10.93 4.12 -8.72
CA TYR A 76 11.39 5.01 -7.67
C TYR A 76 11.40 4.31 -6.30
N MET A 77 10.33 3.60 -5.96
CA MET A 77 10.23 2.84 -4.70
C MET A 77 11.17 1.62 -4.67
N ASP A 78 11.40 0.95 -5.80
CA ASP A 78 12.40 -0.12 -5.90
C ASP A 78 13.81 0.40 -5.60
N ARG A 79 14.15 1.61 -6.08
CA ARG A 79 15.45 2.23 -5.76
C ARG A 79 15.63 2.42 -4.26
N ILE A 80 14.64 3.02 -3.60
CA ILE A 80 14.61 3.25 -2.15
C ILE A 80 14.75 1.91 -1.45
N SER A 81 13.84 0.96 -1.75
CA SER A 81 13.83 -0.38 -1.17
C SER A 81 15.18 -1.09 -1.26
N ARG A 82 15.86 -1.01 -2.42
CA ARG A 82 17.19 -1.60 -2.63
C ARG A 82 18.27 -0.96 -1.77
N ARG A 83 18.30 0.37 -1.62
CA ARG A 83 19.26 1.05 -0.71
C ARG A 83 18.97 0.72 0.76
N SER A 84 17.69 0.56 1.10
CA SER A 84 17.25 0.21 2.45
C SER A 84 17.53 -1.25 2.84
N ARG A 85 18.06 -2.11 1.95
CA ARG A 85 18.42 -3.52 2.27
C ARG A 85 19.72 -3.60 3.06
N GLY A 86 19.77 -4.38 4.15
CA GLY A 86 20.97 -4.50 5.00
C GLY A 86 21.06 -5.87 5.66
N GLY A 87 21.59 -6.00 6.87
CA GLY A 87 21.46 -7.21 7.70
C GLY A 87 20.15 -7.19 8.50
N GLY A 88 19.46 -8.32 8.69
CA GLY A 88 18.21 -8.41 9.47
C GLY A 88 16.94 -8.80 8.69
N GLY A 89 15.76 -8.71 9.27
CA GLY A 89 14.50 -9.05 8.59
C GLY A 89 14.02 -10.49 8.82
N LEU A 90 12.89 -10.84 8.22
CA LEU A 90 12.20 -12.10 8.52
C LEU A 90 12.86 -13.27 7.80
N GLN A 91 13.25 -14.30 8.55
CA GLN A 91 13.71 -15.57 8.00
C GLN A 91 12.60 -16.61 8.08
N PHE A 92 12.35 -17.30 6.96
CA PHE A 92 11.35 -18.35 6.87
C PHE A 92 11.82 -19.43 5.90
N GLY A 93 11.87 -20.69 6.35
CA GLY A 93 12.27 -21.81 5.49
C GLY A 93 13.67 -21.68 4.87
N GLY A 94 14.62 -21.05 5.58
CA GLY A 94 15.98 -20.77 5.05
C GLY A 94 16.05 -19.60 4.06
N LEU A 95 14.91 -18.99 3.72
CA LEU A 95 14.84 -17.80 2.87
C LEU A 95 14.69 -16.55 3.72
N ARG A 96 15.31 -15.48 3.25
CA ARG A 96 15.13 -14.14 3.82
C ARG A 96 14.01 -13.43 3.06
N ILE A 97 12.94 -13.11 3.77
CA ILE A 97 11.80 -12.39 3.22
C ILE A 97 12.12 -10.90 3.26
N ALA A 98 12.14 -10.27 2.07
CA ALA A 98 12.27 -8.82 1.94
C ALA A 98 10.99 -8.11 2.45
N PRO A 99 11.05 -6.79 2.73
CA PRO A 99 9.84 -6.02 2.99
C PRO A 99 8.82 -6.21 1.86
N LEU A 100 7.53 -6.24 2.20
CA LEU A 100 6.47 -6.25 1.19
C LEU A 100 6.27 -4.81 0.72
N LEU A 101 6.17 -4.62 -0.60
CA LEU A 101 5.88 -3.31 -1.19
C LEU A 101 4.70 -3.46 -2.15
N PHE A 102 3.68 -2.63 -1.96
CA PHE A 102 2.57 -2.50 -2.88
C PHE A 102 2.26 -1.01 -3.06
N ALA A 103 2.65 -0.44 -4.19
CA ALA A 103 2.65 1.01 -4.37
C ALA A 103 3.32 1.72 -3.16
N ASP A 104 2.58 2.54 -2.43
CA ASP A 104 3.03 3.29 -1.26
C ASP A 104 2.91 2.53 0.07
N ASP A 105 2.18 1.41 0.09
CA ASP A 105 2.12 0.52 1.25
C ASP A 105 3.43 -0.28 1.36
N VAL A 106 4.14 -0.10 2.48
CA VAL A 106 5.41 -0.81 2.75
C VAL A 106 5.33 -1.54 4.09
N VAL A 107 5.70 -2.82 4.09
CA VAL A 107 5.64 -3.67 5.29
C VAL A 107 7.00 -4.31 5.57
N PRO A 108 7.89 -3.62 6.32
CA PRO A 108 9.05 -4.28 6.92
C PRO A 108 8.62 -5.32 7.96
N MET A 109 9.32 -6.46 7.94
CA MET A 109 9.08 -7.59 8.82
C MET A 109 10.42 -8.12 9.34
N ALA A 110 10.46 -8.47 10.62
CA ALA A 110 11.61 -9.11 11.24
C ALA A 110 11.17 -9.99 12.42
N SER A 111 12.06 -10.91 12.82
CA SER A 111 11.83 -11.83 13.94
C SER A 111 12.13 -11.22 15.31
N SER A 112 12.74 -10.03 15.36
CA SER A 112 13.05 -9.30 16.59
C SER A 112 12.67 -7.82 16.46
N VAL A 113 12.38 -7.17 17.60
CA VAL A 113 12.07 -5.72 17.64
C VAL A 113 13.28 -4.90 17.19
N CYS A 114 14.49 -5.27 17.60
CA CYS A 114 15.73 -4.58 17.24
C CYS A 114 15.98 -4.62 15.72
N ASP A 115 15.83 -5.80 15.09
CA ASP A 115 16.00 -5.92 13.64
C ASP A 115 14.92 -5.16 12.86
N LEU A 116 13.70 -5.12 13.41
CA LEU A 116 12.59 -4.37 12.80
C LEU A 116 12.86 -2.87 12.88
N GLN A 117 13.30 -2.35 14.03
CA GLN A 117 13.68 -0.95 14.21
C GLN A 117 14.82 -0.56 13.26
N HIS A 118 15.90 -1.34 13.21
CA HIS A 118 17.00 -1.07 12.27
C HIS A 118 16.56 -1.09 10.80
N SER A 119 15.64 -1.98 10.43
CA SER A 119 15.08 -2.03 9.08
C SER A 119 14.25 -0.78 8.77
N LEU A 120 13.47 -0.33 9.74
CA LEU A 120 12.64 0.88 9.65
C LEU A 120 13.50 2.15 9.57
N ASP A 121 14.54 2.29 10.40
CA ASP A 121 15.44 3.45 10.41
C ASP A 121 16.16 3.63 9.07
N ARG A 122 16.63 2.51 8.50
CA ARG A 122 17.29 2.51 7.19
C ARG A 122 16.31 2.85 6.08
N PHE A 123 15.08 2.34 6.16
CA PHE A 123 14.04 2.72 5.22
C PHE A 123 13.68 4.21 5.33
N ALA A 124 13.52 4.74 6.56
CA ALA A 124 13.24 6.15 6.80
C ALA A 124 14.35 7.07 6.26
N THR A 125 15.61 6.72 6.50
CA THR A 125 16.78 7.46 6.00
C THR A 125 16.78 7.55 4.47
N GLU A 126 16.54 6.42 3.79
CA GLU A 126 16.50 6.38 2.32
C GLU A 126 15.26 7.07 1.75
N CYS A 127 14.12 7.02 2.46
CA CYS A 127 12.95 7.82 2.11
C CYS A 127 13.27 9.32 2.15
N GLU A 128 13.88 9.79 3.24
CA GLU A 128 14.24 11.20 3.40
C GLU A 128 15.23 11.67 2.33
N ALA A 129 16.28 10.88 2.07
CA ALA A 129 17.23 11.14 0.99
C ALA A 129 16.56 11.19 -0.40
N ALA A 130 15.46 10.44 -0.59
CA ALA A 130 14.66 10.44 -1.80
C ALA A 130 13.52 11.48 -1.79
N GLY A 131 13.47 12.40 -0.81
CA GLY A 131 12.42 13.41 -0.69
C GLY A 131 11.03 12.85 -0.36
N MET A 132 10.97 11.60 0.11
CA MET A 132 9.75 10.94 0.59
C MET A 132 9.63 11.13 2.11
N ARG A 133 8.41 11.02 2.64
CA ARG A 133 8.16 11.17 4.08
C ARG A 133 7.21 10.10 4.58
N ILE A 134 7.59 9.46 5.68
CA ILE A 134 6.74 8.51 6.39
C ILE A 134 5.72 9.28 7.22
N SER A 135 4.45 8.87 7.15
CA SER A 135 3.36 9.36 7.98
C SER A 135 3.33 8.58 9.28
N THR A 136 3.99 9.08 10.32
CA THR A 136 4.07 8.43 11.64
C THR A 136 2.70 8.25 12.29
N SER A 137 1.77 9.18 12.05
CA SER A 137 0.38 9.12 12.54
C SER A 137 -0.50 8.06 11.88
N LYS A 138 -0.09 7.52 10.74
CA LYS A 138 -0.82 6.48 9.99
C LYS A 138 -0.07 5.16 9.93
N SER A 139 1.21 5.18 10.31
CA SER A 139 2.05 4.00 10.34
C SER A 139 1.87 3.29 11.68
N GLU A 140 1.70 1.98 11.63
CA GLU A 140 1.33 1.19 12.82
C GLU A 140 2.23 -0.04 12.95
N ALA A 141 2.54 -0.41 14.19
CA ALA A 141 3.27 -1.62 14.52
C ALA A 141 2.29 -2.75 14.87
N MET A 142 2.58 -3.98 14.45
CA MET A 142 1.80 -5.15 14.84
C MET A 142 2.72 -6.34 15.10
N VAL A 143 2.49 -7.03 16.22
CA VAL A 143 3.26 -8.21 16.64
C VAL A 143 2.41 -9.45 16.42
N LEU A 144 2.93 -10.41 15.65
CA LEU A 144 2.34 -11.74 15.53
C LEU A 144 3.03 -12.66 16.54
N SER A 145 2.39 -12.91 17.68
CA SER A 145 2.95 -13.73 18.76
C SER A 145 1.84 -14.41 19.55
N ARG A 146 2.11 -15.63 20.05
CA ARG A 146 1.21 -16.33 20.98
C ARG A 146 1.17 -15.69 22.37
N LYS A 147 2.20 -14.91 22.71
CA LYS A 147 2.30 -14.18 23.98
C LYS A 147 2.25 -12.67 23.72
N PRO A 148 1.55 -11.90 24.55
CA PRO A 148 1.63 -10.44 24.51
C PRO A 148 3.08 -9.99 24.56
N MET A 149 3.44 -9.08 23.67
CA MET A 149 4.79 -8.53 23.54
C MET A 149 4.67 -7.08 23.07
N ASP A 150 5.45 -6.22 23.71
CA ASP A 150 5.59 -4.83 23.30
C ASP A 150 6.62 -4.70 22.18
N CYS A 151 6.32 -3.84 21.23
CA CYS A 151 7.14 -3.53 20.07
C CYS A 151 7.21 -2.01 19.93
N PRO A 152 7.94 -1.32 20.83
CA PRO A 152 8.09 0.13 20.79
C PRO A 152 8.94 0.52 19.57
N LEU A 153 8.29 0.80 18.45
CA LEU A 153 8.95 1.28 17.25
C LEU A 153 8.86 2.80 17.17
N GLN A 154 9.88 3.41 16.57
CA GLN A 154 9.95 4.85 16.35
C GLN A 154 10.40 5.17 14.93
N VAL A 155 10.04 6.35 14.44
CA VAL A 155 10.60 6.94 13.22
C VAL A 155 11.10 8.33 13.60
N GLY A 156 12.43 8.53 13.55
CA GLY A 156 13.04 9.71 14.16
C GLY A 156 12.76 9.74 15.67
N ASN A 157 12.07 10.77 16.14
CA ASN A 157 11.71 10.94 17.56
C ASN A 157 10.24 10.62 17.86
N GLU A 158 9.48 10.13 16.89
CA GLU A 158 8.05 9.85 17.03
C GLU A 158 7.79 8.36 17.20
N SER A 159 7.08 7.98 18.27
CA SER A 159 6.67 6.59 18.51
C SER A 159 5.50 6.18 17.63
N LEU A 160 5.56 4.97 17.08
CA LEU A 160 4.47 4.37 16.32
C LEU A 160 3.47 3.68 17.25
N HIS A 161 2.20 3.75 16.89
CA HIS A 161 1.14 3.07 17.63
C HIS A 161 1.18 1.56 17.36
N GLN A 162 1.16 0.74 18.42
CA GLN A 162 1.05 -0.71 18.30
C GLN A 162 -0.43 -1.13 18.32
N VAL A 163 -0.86 -1.83 17.26
CA VAL A 163 -2.23 -2.32 17.10
C VAL A 163 -2.31 -3.84 17.18
N LYS A 164 -3.50 -4.34 17.51
CA LYS A 164 -3.83 -5.78 17.43
C LYS A 164 -4.42 -6.17 16.09
N GLU A 165 -4.99 -5.22 15.35
CA GLU A 165 -5.63 -5.46 14.08
C GLU A 165 -5.24 -4.37 13.09
N PHE A 166 -4.96 -4.77 11.85
CA PHE A 166 -4.58 -3.85 10.79
C PHE A 166 -5.21 -4.26 9.48
N LYS A 167 -5.76 -3.30 8.72
CA LYS A 167 -6.32 -3.55 7.39
C LYS A 167 -5.27 -3.29 6.32
N TYR A 168 -4.66 -4.35 5.81
CA TYR A 168 -3.65 -4.29 4.74
C TYR A 168 -4.23 -4.77 3.41
N LEU A 169 -4.11 -3.95 2.36
CA LEU A 169 -4.64 -4.24 1.01
C LEU A 169 -6.09 -4.74 1.01
N GLY A 170 -6.93 -4.18 1.88
CA GLY A 170 -8.34 -4.55 1.95
C GLY A 170 -8.66 -5.77 2.82
N VAL A 171 -7.67 -6.48 3.35
CA VAL A 171 -7.82 -7.65 4.25
C VAL A 171 -7.48 -7.25 5.68
N LEU A 172 -8.34 -7.60 6.64
CA LEU A 172 -8.08 -7.39 8.07
C LEU A 172 -7.19 -8.52 8.61
N PHE A 173 -6.04 -8.16 9.14
CA PHE A 173 -5.14 -9.06 9.85
C PHE A 173 -5.26 -8.83 11.35
N SER A 174 -5.20 -9.92 12.11
CA SER A 174 -5.16 -9.91 13.58
C SER A 174 -3.81 -10.41 14.08
N SER A 175 -3.33 -9.85 15.20
CA SER A 175 -2.14 -10.29 15.92
C SER A 175 -2.20 -11.76 16.35
N GLU A 176 -3.40 -12.30 16.51
CA GLU A 176 -3.66 -13.69 16.91
C GLU A 176 -3.69 -14.66 15.72
N GLY A 177 -3.68 -14.14 14.47
CA GLY A 177 -3.77 -14.95 13.25
C GLY A 177 -5.18 -15.47 12.94
N SER A 178 -6.20 -15.11 13.73
CA SER A 178 -7.60 -15.46 13.43
C SER A 178 -8.16 -14.64 12.27
N MET A 179 -8.91 -15.31 11.38
CA MET A 179 -9.60 -14.69 10.23
C MET A 179 -11.10 -14.51 10.45
N GLU A 180 -11.65 -14.92 11.60
CA GLU A 180 -13.10 -14.88 11.86
C GLU A 180 -13.68 -13.47 11.73
N ARG A 181 -12.98 -12.48 12.29
CA ARG A 181 -13.40 -11.07 12.21
C ARG A 181 -13.38 -10.53 10.78
N GLU A 182 -12.39 -10.94 9.98
CA GLU A 182 -12.31 -10.55 8.57
C GLU A 182 -13.46 -11.16 7.77
N MET A 183 -13.75 -12.45 7.97
CA MET A 183 -14.88 -13.12 7.33
C MET A 183 -16.21 -12.47 7.72
N GLY A 184 -16.41 -12.21 9.02
CA GLY A 184 -17.59 -11.52 9.52
C GLY A 184 -17.76 -10.12 8.91
N ARG A 185 -16.67 -9.35 8.79
CA ARG A 185 -16.66 -8.02 8.16
C ARG A 185 -17.07 -8.07 6.69
N ARG A 186 -16.60 -9.07 5.93
CA ARG A 186 -16.96 -9.23 4.51
C ARG A 186 -18.42 -9.61 4.33
N ILE A 187 -18.89 -10.61 5.07
CA ILE A 187 -20.29 -11.07 5.01
C ILE A 187 -21.25 -9.96 5.46
N GLY A 188 -20.87 -9.23 6.51
CA GLY A 188 -21.61 -8.08 7.03
C GLY A 188 -21.45 -6.78 6.23
N GLY A 189 -20.70 -6.80 5.12
CA GLY A 189 -20.39 -5.61 4.34
C GLY A 189 -21.65 -4.91 3.81
N ALA A 190 -21.76 -3.60 4.05
CA ALA A 190 -22.96 -2.81 3.72
C ALA A 190 -23.39 -2.94 2.25
N VAL A 191 -22.43 -3.02 1.31
CA VAL A 191 -22.71 -3.20 -0.12
C VAL A 191 -23.40 -4.53 -0.39
N LEU A 192 -22.88 -5.63 0.16
CA LEU A 192 -23.48 -6.95 -0.01
C LEU A 192 -24.84 -7.05 0.67
N GLN A 193 -24.98 -6.47 1.86
CA GLN A 193 -26.26 -6.40 2.58
C GLN A 193 -27.31 -5.59 1.82
N SER A 194 -26.92 -4.46 1.24
CA SER A 194 -27.79 -3.65 0.39
C SER A 194 -28.23 -4.43 -0.84
N LEU A 195 -27.29 -5.00 -1.60
CA LEU A 195 -27.59 -5.79 -2.81
C LEU A 195 -28.42 -7.03 -2.50
N TYR A 196 -28.21 -7.66 -1.35
CA TYR A 196 -29.05 -8.77 -0.92
C TYR A 196 -30.51 -8.33 -0.80
N ARG A 197 -30.76 -7.18 -0.15
CA ARG A 197 -32.11 -6.62 0.05
C ARG A 197 -32.75 -6.04 -1.22
N THR A 198 -31.94 -5.47 -2.13
CA THR A 198 -32.44 -4.77 -3.32
C THR A 198 -32.46 -5.64 -4.57
N VAL A 199 -31.68 -6.73 -4.61
CA VAL A 199 -31.58 -7.61 -5.79
C VAL A 199 -32.01 -9.03 -5.46
N VAL A 200 -31.37 -9.65 -4.45
CA VAL A 200 -31.53 -11.10 -4.23
C VAL A 200 -32.94 -11.44 -3.74
N THR A 201 -33.48 -10.66 -2.81
CA THR A 201 -34.81 -10.89 -2.21
C THR A 201 -35.97 -10.41 -3.09
N LYS A 202 -35.73 -9.57 -4.11
CA LYS A 202 -36.78 -9.00 -4.96
C LYS A 202 -37.34 -10.03 -5.92
N ARG A 203 -38.67 -10.22 -5.92
CA ARG A 203 -39.35 -11.23 -6.75
C ARG A 203 -39.49 -10.78 -8.21
N GLU A 204 -39.48 -9.47 -8.41
CA GLU A 204 -39.62 -8.80 -9.70
C GLU A 204 -38.40 -9.01 -10.62
N LEU A 205 -37.26 -9.37 -10.03
CA LEU A 205 -36.01 -9.61 -10.76
C LEU A 205 -35.89 -11.07 -11.18
N SER A 206 -35.52 -11.28 -12.45
CA SER A 206 -35.28 -12.62 -12.98
C SER A 206 -34.12 -13.32 -12.27
N GLN A 207 -34.19 -14.64 -12.18
CA GLN A 207 -33.11 -15.46 -11.63
C GLN A 207 -31.79 -15.23 -12.36
N LYS A 208 -31.83 -15.01 -13.68
CA LYS A 208 -30.65 -14.69 -14.50
C LYS A 208 -30.00 -13.38 -14.05
N ALA A 209 -30.78 -12.33 -13.78
CA ALA A 209 -30.24 -11.06 -13.29
C ALA A 209 -29.61 -11.22 -11.89
N LYS A 210 -30.27 -11.96 -10.99
CA LYS A 210 -29.75 -12.25 -9.65
C LYS A 210 -28.43 -13.01 -9.71
N LEU A 211 -28.35 -14.06 -10.54
CA LEU A 211 -27.13 -14.83 -10.75
C LEU A 211 -26.01 -13.99 -11.34
N SER A 212 -26.33 -13.06 -12.25
CA SER A 212 -25.35 -12.13 -12.81
C SER A 212 -24.74 -11.25 -11.71
N VAL A 213 -25.57 -10.62 -10.87
CA VAL A 213 -25.11 -9.80 -9.75
C VAL A 213 -24.31 -10.62 -8.73
N TYR A 214 -24.75 -11.84 -8.42
CA TYR A 214 -24.02 -12.73 -7.54
C TYR A 214 -22.61 -13.03 -8.05
N ARG A 215 -22.48 -13.42 -9.33
CA ARG A 215 -21.18 -13.73 -9.93
C ARG A 215 -20.29 -12.50 -10.12
N ALA A 216 -20.86 -11.35 -10.43
CA ALA A 216 -20.10 -10.13 -10.70
C ALA A 216 -19.68 -9.37 -9.44
N ILE A 217 -20.44 -9.48 -8.34
CA ILE A 217 -20.21 -8.68 -7.13
C ILE A 217 -19.96 -9.55 -5.90
N PHE A 218 -20.86 -10.49 -5.58
CA PHE A 218 -20.75 -11.28 -4.35
C PHE A 218 -19.51 -12.16 -4.37
N VAL A 219 -19.32 -12.94 -5.43
CA VAL A 219 -18.17 -13.86 -5.52
C VAL A 219 -16.84 -13.09 -5.41
N PRO A 220 -16.54 -12.07 -6.25
CA PRO A 220 -15.27 -11.36 -6.14
C PRO A 220 -15.07 -10.64 -4.80
N THR A 221 -16.13 -10.08 -4.22
CA THR A 221 -16.02 -9.37 -2.93
C THR A 221 -15.71 -10.33 -1.77
N LEU A 222 -16.36 -11.50 -1.77
CA LEU A 222 -16.20 -12.51 -0.72
C LEU A 222 -14.88 -13.28 -0.87
N THR A 223 -14.42 -13.54 -2.09
CA THR A 223 -13.19 -14.32 -2.35
C THR A 223 -11.93 -13.46 -2.47
N TYR A 224 -12.04 -12.13 -2.50
CA TYR A 224 -10.86 -11.27 -2.51
C TYR A 224 -10.02 -11.49 -1.24
N GLY A 225 -8.74 -11.86 -1.41
CA GLY A 225 -7.82 -12.13 -0.30
C GLY A 225 -7.95 -13.53 0.32
N HIS A 226 -8.70 -14.46 -0.31
CA HIS A 226 -8.87 -15.82 0.21
C HIS A 226 -7.58 -16.65 0.26
N GLU A 227 -6.57 -16.28 -0.54
CA GLU A 227 -5.23 -16.86 -0.51
C GLU A 227 -4.52 -16.67 0.84
N GLY A 228 -4.95 -15.70 1.65
CA GLY A 228 -4.43 -15.46 2.99
C GLY A 228 -5.18 -16.21 4.10
N TRP A 229 -6.25 -16.94 3.78
CA TRP A 229 -7.09 -17.57 4.81
C TRP A 229 -6.37 -18.70 5.54
N VAL A 230 -6.55 -18.74 6.85
CA VAL A 230 -5.98 -19.78 7.71
C VAL A 230 -6.88 -21.01 7.67
N MET A 231 -6.28 -22.15 7.34
CA MET A 231 -6.95 -23.45 7.39
C MET A 231 -7.28 -23.80 8.85
N THR A 232 -8.54 -24.13 9.11
CA THR A 232 -9.00 -24.57 10.44
C THR A 232 -8.71 -26.03 10.71
N GLU A 233 -8.48 -26.82 9.66
CA GLU A 233 -8.10 -28.24 9.72
C GLU A 233 -6.75 -28.45 9.03
N ARG A 234 -5.91 -29.34 9.58
CA ARG A 234 -4.65 -29.74 8.93
C ARG A 234 -4.97 -30.67 7.76
N MET A 235 -4.40 -30.39 6.60
CA MET A 235 -4.37 -31.33 5.45
C MET A 235 -3.59 -32.59 5.79
#